data_AF-A0A2N1S942-F1
#
_entry.id   AF-A0A2N1S942-F1
#
_cell.length_a   1.000
_cell.length_b   1.000
_cell.length_c   1.000
_cell.angle_alpha   90.00
_cell.angle_beta   90.00
_cell.angle_gamma   90.00
#
_symmetry.space_group_name_H-M   'P 1'
#
loop_
_entity.id
_entity.type
_entity.pdbx_description
1 polymer ?
#
loop_
_entity_poly.entity_id
_entity_poly.type
_entity_poly.pdbx_seq_one_letter_code
_entity_poly.pdbx_strand_id
1 'polypeptide(L)'
;MEESAAYSDRLEQALLAKIDRMDQIELKQLKDDFKLYQSAFQAIYNVLLKKGLISEDPYKYELKISEVTTPPEGPFAESEKIDQMCIRLSQFESYLDFLNNYYQFSVDFLTMGRIKRLAALTKYFAFTQFTENSQHINTRYFAEIVGLVRKGTDPLSTGIISEGLLQLEKTSRKIFQTLKDLTLIHKERYKLELRRLVLNGMTLDHDYVVTHQDDAVRKIRQKFAEVAGDKPFYAELVAEALKEDYGSEGDSLRDDIINRMKIADEKGGSKSAERNFKSILLDGSRVIIGVGFQLEDAVRKLEENQALLDSMDRSFMTKVKRALREMFGKKGEHVVHEVEYLDPVSSERKNESIDFTDFCAEATRRAQSLVSMVSKTSSSFKRMEGSSEDIIYKFLSKSIEELQSYHRKLSALDEFFQGVVVDPEFKGRVRSVKIELGALKNAIIKANQKRHEYIAQKDELEQMKRLGIREA
;
A
#
# COMPACT_ATOMS: atom_id res chain seq x y z
N MET A 1 -41.98 19.94 20.36
CA MET A 1 -41.57 20.65 19.13
C MET A 1 -40.23 21.37 19.31
N GLU A 2 -40.01 22.14 20.38
CA GLU A 2 -38.72 22.82 20.63
C GLU A 2 -37.52 21.87 20.75
N GLU A 3 -37.66 20.73 21.44
CA GLU A 3 -36.56 19.75 21.59
C GLU A 3 -36.16 19.07 20.27
N SER A 4 -37.11 18.85 19.36
CA SER A 4 -36.84 18.26 18.03
C SER A 4 -36.13 19.26 17.10
N ALA A 5 -36.49 20.54 17.19
CA ALA A 5 -35.78 21.62 16.49
C ALA A 5 -34.35 21.77 17.02
N ALA A 6 -34.18 21.81 18.35
CA ALA A 6 -32.87 21.91 18.99
C ALA A 6 -31.96 20.71 18.65
N TYR A 7 -32.50 19.50 18.58
CA TYR A 7 -31.76 18.33 18.11
C TYR A 7 -31.34 18.47 16.64
N SER A 8 -32.25 18.90 15.76
CA SER A 8 -31.98 19.06 14.34
C SER A 8 -30.84 20.05 14.08
N ASP A 9 -30.78 21.14 14.84
CA ASP A 9 -29.72 22.15 14.72
C ASP A 9 -28.37 21.62 15.24
N ARG A 10 -28.37 20.89 16.38
CA ARG A 10 -27.15 20.20 16.87
C ARG A 10 -26.64 19.16 15.86
N LEU A 11 -27.55 18.40 15.25
CA LEU A 11 -27.22 17.41 14.24
C LEU A 11 -26.65 18.06 12.98
N GLU A 12 -27.22 19.18 12.52
CA GLU A 12 -26.70 19.93 11.37
C GLU A 12 -25.26 20.38 11.60
N GLN A 13 -24.97 20.99 12.75
CA GLN A 13 -23.62 21.44 13.08
C GLN A 13 -22.62 20.28 13.12
N ALA A 14 -23.00 19.16 13.77
CA ALA A 14 -22.16 17.97 13.83
C ALA A 14 -21.94 17.35 12.43
N LEU A 15 -22.98 17.32 11.59
CA LEU A 15 -22.90 16.82 10.22
C LEU A 15 -21.98 17.68 9.34
N LEU A 16 -22.11 19.00 9.39
CA LEU A 16 -21.27 19.90 8.61
C LEU A 16 -19.79 19.69 8.94
N ALA A 17 -19.46 19.63 10.23
CA ALA A 17 -18.10 19.35 10.67
C ALA A 17 -17.63 17.98 10.17
N LYS A 18 -18.44 16.93 10.35
CA LYS A 18 -18.07 15.55 9.97
C LYS A 18 -17.93 15.40 8.45
N ILE A 19 -18.74 16.09 7.66
CA ILE A 19 -18.63 16.16 6.19
C ILE A 19 -17.30 16.80 5.79
N ASP A 20 -16.93 17.94 6.39
CA ASP A 20 -15.67 18.60 6.07
C ASP A 20 -14.46 17.70 6.40
N ARG A 21 -14.46 17.05 7.57
CA ARG A 21 -13.44 16.03 7.91
C ARG A 21 -13.42 14.87 6.91
N MET A 22 -14.59 14.38 6.50
CA MET A 22 -14.72 13.29 5.56
C MET A 22 -14.09 13.65 4.21
N ASP A 23 -14.41 14.83 3.66
CA ASP A 23 -13.85 15.30 2.39
C ASP A 23 -12.34 15.62 2.48
N GLN A 24 -11.90 16.25 3.57
CA GLN A 24 -10.52 16.70 3.69
C GLN A 24 -9.53 15.59 4.03
N ILE A 25 -9.96 14.55 4.75
CA ILE A 25 -9.07 13.53 5.31
C ILE A 25 -9.51 12.12 4.90
N GLU A 26 -10.72 11.70 5.28
CA GLU A 26 -11.11 10.29 5.22
C GLU A 26 -11.30 9.80 3.77
N LEU A 27 -11.81 10.64 2.87
CA LEU A 27 -11.98 10.30 1.45
C LEU A 27 -10.70 10.37 0.63
N LYS A 28 -9.75 11.25 1.01
CA LYS A 28 -8.39 11.22 0.44
C LYS A 28 -7.69 9.91 0.81
N GLN A 29 -7.80 9.50 2.08
CA GLN A 29 -7.29 8.22 2.54
C GLN A 29 -8.00 7.04 1.84
N LEU A 30 -9.31 7.11 1.62
CA LEU A 30 -10.06 6.09 0.89
C LEU A 30 -9.55 5.91 -0.54
N LYS A 31 -9.24 7.02 -1.24
CA LYS A 31 -8.64 6.97 -2.58
C LYS A 31 -7.29 6.26 -2.56
N ASP A 32 -6.45 6.57 -1.58
CA ASP A 32 -5.14 5.93 -1.45
C ASP A 32 -5.25 4.45 -1.04
N ASP A 33 -6.23 4.10 -0.21
CA ASP A 33 -6.52 2.71 0.13
C ASP A 33 -6.97 1.90 -1.11
N PHE A 34 -7.76 2.48 -2.03
CA PHE A 34 -8.14 1.83 -3.29
C PHE A 34 -6.98 1.72 -4.29
N LYS A 35 -6.07 2.70 -4.35
CA LYS A 35 -4.82 2.57 -5.15
C LYS A 35 -3.94 1.44 -4.63
N LEU A 36 -3.81 1.34 -3.31
CA LEU A 36 -3.05 0.29 -2.67
C LEU A 36 -3.70 -1.09 -2.86
N TYR A 37 -5.03 -1.14 -2.80
CA TYR A 37 -5.82 -2.33 -3.13
C TYR A 37 -5.57 -2.78 -4.57
N GLN A 38 -5.67 -1.87 -5.56
CA GLN A 38 -5.39 -2.19 -6.96
C GLN A 38 -3.95 -2.69 -7.16
N SER A 39 -2.97 -2.00 -6.57
CA SER A 39 -1.55 -2.38 -6.68
C SER A 39 -1.28 -3.77 -6.12
N ALA A 40 -1.88 -4.11 -4.96
CA ALA A 40 -1.75 -5.43 -4.36
C ALA A 40 -2.42 -6.52 -5.21
N PHE A 41 -3.59 -6.23 -5.80
CA PHE A 41 -4.25 -7.13 -6.74
C PHE A 41 -3.41 -7.36 -8.00
N GLN A 42 -2.90 -6.29 -8.62
CA GLN A 42 -2.05 -6.36 -9.82
C GLN A 42 -0.78 -7.16 -9.56
N ALA A 43 -0.18 -7.07 -8.37
CA ALA A 43 0.99 -7.88 -8.01
C ALA A 43 0.67 -9.39 -8.08
N ILE A 44 -0.48 -9.82 -7.55
CA ILE A 44 -0.94 -11.21 -7.63
C ILE A 44 -1.25 -11.58 -9.08
N TYR A 45 -2.05 -10.76 -9.77
CA TYR A 45 -2.45 -10.97 -11.15
C TYR A 45 -1.26 -11.16 -12.09
N ASN A 46 -0.23 -10.32 -11.97
CA ASN A 46 0.99 -10.40 -12.77
C ASN A 46 1.82 -11.65 -12.47
N VAL A 47 1.83 -12.13 -11.22
CA VAL A 47 2.47 -13.42 -10.90
C VAL A 47 1.74 -14.56 -11.59
N LEU A 48 0.40 -14.56 -11.58
CA LEU A 48 -0.39 -15.60 -12.24
C LEU A 48 -0.19 -15.61 -13.76
N LEU A 49 -0.16 -14.43 -14.41
CA LEU A 49 0.16 -14.30 -15.83
C LEU A 49 1.55 -14.84 -16.15
N LYS A 50 2.58 -14.41 -15.40
CA LYS A 50 3.97 -14.86 -15.61
C LYS A 50 4.16 -16.36 -15.42
N LYS A 51 3.34 -16.98 -14.56
CA LYS A 51 3.33 -18.44 -14.33
C LYS A 51 2.49 -19.20 -15.36
N GLY A 52 1.79 -18.51 -16.28
CA GLY A 52 0.91 -19.13 -17.27
C GLY A 52 -0.33 -19.79 -16.66
N LEU A 53 -0.73 -19.40 -15.44
CA LEU A 53 -1.90 -19.95 -14.76
C LEU A 53 -3.20 -19.26 -15.18
N ILE A 54 -3.08 -18.05 -15.72
CA ILE A 54 -4.14 -17.29 -16.36
C ILE A 54 -3.57 -16.68 -17.65
N SER A 55 -4.44 -16.34 -18.58
CA SER A 55 -4.10 -15.67 -19.85
C SER A 55 -4.69 -14.26 -19.87
N GLU A 56 -4.17 -13.41 -20.76
CA GLU A 56 -4.77 -12.10 -21.01
C GLU A 56 -6.18 -12.27 -21.61
N ASP A 57 -7.10 -11.39 -21.19
CA ASP A 57 -8.45 -11.37 -21.72
C ASP A 57 -8.47 -10.73 -23.12
N PRO A 58 -8.85 -11.47 -24.18
CA PRO A 58 -8.85 -10.97 -25.53
C PRO A 58 -9.86 -9.81 -25.73
N TYR A 59 -10.86 -9.68 -24.86
CA TYR A 59 -11.89 -8.65 -24.95
C TYR A 59 -11.63 -7.45 -24.04
N LYS A 60 -10.47 -7.38 -23.38
CA LYS A 60 -10.15 -6.31 -22.41
C LYS A 60 -10.36 -4.91 -22.99
N TYR A 61 -9.92 -4.68 -24.24
CA TYR A 61 -9.98 -3.37 -24.90
C TYR A 61 -11.39 -3.02 -25.44
N GLU A 62 -12.30 -3.98 -25.50
CA GLU A 62 -13.69 -3.77 -25.93
C GLU A 62 -14.60 -3.36 -24.76
N LEU A 63 -14.14 -3.54 -23.52
CA LEU A 63 -14.90 -3.24 -22.31
C LEU A 63 -15.04 -1.72 -22.13
N LYS A 64 -16.26 -1.21 -22.32
CA LYS A 64 -16.61 0.19 -22.08
C LYS A 64 -17.14 0.37 -20.66
N ILE A 65 -16.35 1.01 -19.81
CA ILE A 65 -16.72 1.31 -18.42
C ILE A 65 -17.13 2.78 -18.30
N SER A 66 -18.35 3.02 -17.85
CA SER A 66 -18.86 4.38 -17.56
C SER A 66 -19.17 4.62 -16.09
N GLU A 67 -19.36 3.55 -15.32
CA GLU A 67 -19.62 3.56 -13.88
C GLU A 67 -19.07 2.25 -13.31
N VAL A 68 -18.57 2.28 -12.07
CA VAL A 68 -18.11 1.11 -11.33
C VAL A 68 -19.27 0.15 -11.11
N THR A 69 -19.03 -1.10 -11.50
CA THR A 69 -19.87 -2.26 -11.25
C THR A 69 -18.97 -3.44 -10.87
N THR A 70 -19.58 -4.56 -10.51
CA THR A 70 -18.85 -5.83 -10.39
C THR A 70 -18.81 -6.54 -11.74
N PRO A 71 -17.76 -7.34 -12.01
CA PRO A 71 -17.79 -8.30 -13.10
C PRO A 71 -18.89 -9.36 -12.90
N PRO A 72 -19.20 -10.19 -13.92
CA PRO A 72 -20.22 -11.23 -13.81
C PRO A 72 -19.95 -12.22 -12.66
N GLU A 73 -20.99 -12.54 -11.87
CA GLU A 73 -20.91 -13.48 -10.73
C GLU A 73 -21.61 -14.82 -11.00
N GLY A 74 -22.24 -15.00 -12.17
CA GLY A 74 -23.03 -16.18 -12.49
C GLY A 74 -22.23 -17.49 -12.43
N PRO A 75 -22.90 -18.64 -12.20
CA PRO A 75 -22.24 -19.93 -12.28
C PRO A 75 -21.77 -20.20 -13.72
N PHE A 76 -20.71 -21.00 -13.86
CA PHE A 76 -20.17 -21.46 -15.14
C PHE A 76 -19.77 -22.95 -15.04
N ALA A 77 -19.61 -23.60 -16.19
CA ALA A 77 -19.20 -25.00 -16.24
C ALA A 77 -17.74 -25.16 -15.77
N GLU A 78 -17.43 -26.26 -15.07
CA GLU A 78 -16.07 -26.50 -14.56
C GLU A 78 -15.03 -26.57 -15.69
N SER A 79 -15.44 -27.00 -16.89
CA SER A 79 -14.60 -27.00 -18.09
C SER A 79 -14.18 -25.60 -18.56
N GLU A 80 -14.98 -24.57 -18.27
CA GLU A 80 -14.74 -23.18 -18.64
C GLU A 80 -14.07 -22.37 -17.52
N LYS A 81 -13.69 -23.04 -16.42
CA LYS A 81 -13.23 -22.37 -15.19
C LYS A 81 -12.09 -21.39 -15.44
N ILE A 82 -11.04 -21.84 -16.11
CA ILE A 82 -9.85 -20.99 -16.34
C ILE A 82 -10.21 -19.79 -17.20
N ASP A 83 -10.94 -20.01 -18.29
CA ASP A 83 -11.33 -18.94 -19.23
C ASP A 83 -12.18 -17.88 -18.53
N GLN A 84 -13.21 -18.31 -17.78
CA GLN A 84 -14.07 -17.42 -17.01
C GLN A 84 -13.28 -16.65 -15.95
N MET A 85 -12.33 -17.29 -15.28
CA MET A 85 -11.49 -16.62 -14.28
C MET A 85 -10.52 -15.61 -14.92
N CYS A 86 -9.97 -15.89 -16.11
CA CYS A 86 -9.13 -14.93 -16.84
C CYS A 86 -9.92 -13.64 -17.13
N ILE A 87 -11.14 -13.79 -17.66
CA ILE A 87 -12.04 -12.67 -17.95
C ILE A 87 -12.41 -11.92 -16.66
N ARG A 88 -12.87 -12.63 -15.62
CA ARG A 88 -13.32 -11.99 -14.36
C ARG A 88 -12.20 -11.24 -13.65
N LEU A 89 -10.98 -11.79 -13.63
CA LEU A 89 -9.82 -11.12 -13.02
C LEU A 89 -9.41 -9.87 -13.83
N SER A 90 -9.41 -9.97 -15.16
CA SER A 90 -9.11 -8.84 -16.06
C SER A 90 -10.14 -7.71 -15.94
N GLN A 91 -11.43 -8.05 -15.94
CA GLN A 91 -12.52 -7.08 -15.76
C GLN A 91 -12.46 -6.43 -14.38
N PHE A 92 -12.21 -7.21 -13.33
CA PHE A 92 -12.06 -6.69 -11.97
C PHE A 92 -10.93 -5.66 -11.89
N GLU A 93 -9.78 -5.95 -12.49
CA GLU A 93 -8.66 -5.02 -12.61
C GLU A 93 -9.06 -3.73 -13.33
N SER A 94 -9.80 -3.86 -14.44
CA SER A 94 -10.27 -2.73 -15.24
C SER A 94 -11.25 -1.83 -14.48
N TYR A 95 -12.13 -2.39 -13.64
CA TYR A 95 -13.02 -1.59 -12.78
C TYR A 95 -12.25 -0.88 -11.65
N LEU A 96 -11.21 -1.50 -11.09
CA LEU A 96 -10.34 -0.84 -10.11
C LEU A 96 -9.55 0.31 -10.74
N ASP A 97 -9.08 0.13 -11.97
CA ASP A 97 -8.40 1.19 -12.72
C ASP A 97 -9.35 2.35 -13.00
N PHE A 98 -10.56 2.05 -13.47
CA PHE A 98 -11.57 3.07 -13.72
C PHE A 98 -11.92 3.86 -12.44
N LEU A 99 -12.09 3.15 -11.32
CA LEU A 99 -12.32 3.76 -10.01
C LEU A 99 -11.20 4.74 -9.64
N ASN A 100 -9.95 4.31 -9.70
CA ASN A 100 -8.83 5.13 -9.23
C ASN A 100 -8.54 6.35 -10.10
N ASN A 101 -8.82 6.25 -11.40
CA ASN A 101 -8.48 7.27 -12.38
C ASN A 101 -9.64 8.25 -12.67
N TYR A 102 -10.89 7.81 -12.59
CA TYR A 102 -12.04 8.60 -13.06
C TYR A 102 -13.06 8.96 -11.97
N TYR A 103 -13.07 8.28 -10.80
CA TYR A 103 -13.99 8.68 -9.73
C TYR A 103 -13.49 9.89 -8.97
N GLN A 104 -14.45 10.73 -8.56
CA GLN A 104 -14.24 11.73 -7.54
C GLN A 104 -14.50 11.12 -6.16
N PHE A 105 -13.69 11.50 -5.18
CA PHE A 105 -13.82 11.06 -3.80
C PHE A 105 -14.25 12.25 -2.97
N SER A 106 -15.53 12.60 -3.08
CA SER A 106 -16.20 13.61 -2.25
C SER A 106 -17.53 13.09 -1.74
N VAL A 107 -18.02 13.63 -0.63
CA VAL A 107 -19.30 13.26 -0.03
C VAL A 107 -20.44 13.46 -1.03
N ASP A 108 -20.45 14.57 -1.77
CA ASP A 108 -21.52 14.85 -2.72
C ASP A 108 -21.49 13.92 -3.95
N PHE A 109 -20.30 13.54 -4.44
CA PHE A 109 -20.20 12.64 -5.59
C PHE A 109 -20.50 11.19 -5.22
N LEU A 110 -20.04 10.73 -4.06
CA LEU A 110 -20.18 9.35 -3.58
C LEU A 110 -21.55 9.12 -2.93
N THR A 111 -22.60 9.16 -3.74
CA THR A 111 -23.98 8.89 -3.28
C THR A 111 -24.13 7.48 -2.69
N MET A 112 -25.23 7.25 -1.95
CA MET A 112 -25.58 5.94 -1.40
C MET A 112 -25.52 4.81 -2.45
N GLY A 113 -25.90 5.08 -3.70
CA GLY A 113 -25.82 4.12 -4.80
C GLY A 113 -24.37 3.79 -5.19
N ARG A 114 -23.50 4.80 -5.26
CA ARG A 114 -22.07 4.62 -5.54
C ARG A 114 -21.34 3.95 -4.39
N ILE A 115 -21.64 4.30 -3.14
CA ILE A 115 -21.11 3.62 -1.96
C ILE A 115 -21.41 2.12 -2.02
N LYS A 116 -22.65 1.74 -2.35
CA LYS A 116 -23.04 0.33 -2.54
C LYS A 116 -22.22 -0.35 -3.63
N ARG A 117 -21.97 0.32 -4.77
CA ARG A 117 -21.12 -0.19 -5.86
C ARG A 117 -19.68 -0.38 -5.43
N LEU A 118 -19.08 0.59 -4.73
CA LEU A 118 -17.72 0.47 -4.19
C LEU A 118 -17.61 -0.66 -3.18
N ALA A 119 -18.61 -0.79 -2.29
CA ALA A 119 -18.66 -1.90 -1.35
C ALA A 119 -18.81 -3.25 -2.05
N ALA A 120 -19.63 -3.34 -3.11
CA ALA A 120 -19.79 -4.56 -3.90
C ALA A 120 -18.49 -4.94 -4.63
N LEU A 121 -17.83 -3.98 -5.29
CA LEU A 121 -16.52 -4.22 -5.92
C LEU A 121 -15.50 -4.71 -4.89
N THR A 122 -15.42 -4.07 -3.72
CA THR A 122 -14.49 -4.48 -2.66
C THR A 122 -14.79 -5.89 -2.11
N LYS A 123 -16.06 -6.33 -2.15
CA LYS A 123 -16.51 -7.66 -1.70
C LYS A 123 -16.46 -8.73 -2.79
N TYR A 124 -16.24 -8.34 -4.06
CA TYR A 124 -16.33 -9.24 -5.20
C TYR A 124 -15.45 -10.50 -5.02
N PHE A 125 -14.25 -10.30 -4.48
CA PHE A 125 -13.45 -11.36 -3.88
C PHE A 125 -13.41 -11.18 -2.36
N ALA A 126 -13.69 -12.25 -1.61
CA ALA A 126 -13.72 -12.22 -0.16
C ALA A 126 -12.29 -12.31 0.42
N PHE A 127 -11.46 -11.27 0.22
CA PHE A 127 -10.06 -11.27 0.65
C PHE A 127 -9.88 -11.38 2.17
N THR A 128 -10.86 -10.96 2.97
CA THR A 128 -10.85 -11.16 4.43
C THR A 128 -11.01 -12.61 4.85
N GLN A 129 -11.49 -13.47 3.95
CA GLN A 129 -11.71 -14.90 4.15
C GLN A 129 -11.31 -15.65 2.87
N PHE A 130 -10.10 -15.39 2.38
CA PHE A 130 -9.64 -15.92 1.10
C PHE A 130 -9.24 -17.40 1.24
N THR A 131 -10.07 -18.30 0.72
CA THR A 131 -9.89 -19.75 0.87
C THR A 131 -10.52 -20.55 -0.27
N GLU A 132 -9.94 -21.71 -0.57
CA GLU A 132 -10.45 -22.71 -1.53
C GLU A 132 -11.80 -23.30 -1.08
N ASN A 133 -12.18 -23.16 0.20
CA ASN A 133 -13.47 -23.63 0.72
C ASN A 133 -14.55 -22.54 0.75
N SER A 134 -14.36 -21.44 0.03
CA SER A 134 -15.30 -20.31 0.04
C SER A 134 -16.64 -20.70 -0.61
N GLN A 135 -17.74 -20.19 -0.04
CA GLN A 135 -19.08 -20.28 -0.64
C GLN A 135 -19.21 -19.34 -1.86
N HIS A 136 -18.32 -18.36 -2.00
CA HIS A 136 -18.27 -17.47 -3.16
C HIS A 136 -17.44 -18.11 -4.28
N ILE A 137 -18.12 -18.50 -5.36
CA ILE A 137 -17.52 -19.23 -6.50
C ILE A 137 -16.25 -18.55 -7.04
N ASN A 138 -16.27 -17.22 -7.19
CA ASN A 138 -15.14 -16.42 -7.65
C ASN A 138 -13.95 -16.49 -6.68
N THR A 139 -14.21 -16.40 -5.38
CA THR A 139 -13.16 -16.46 -4.35
C THR A 139 -12.55 -17.85 -4.28
N ARG A 140 -13.38 -18.89 -4.31
CA ARG A 140 -12.94 -20.28 -4.29
C ARG A 140 -11.99 -20.57 -5.46
N TYR A 141 -12.41 -20.30 -6.69
CA TYR A 141 -11.60 -20.60 -7.86
C TYR A 141 -10.35 -19.72 -7.96
N PHE A 142 -10.45 -18.45 -7.55
CA PHE A 142 -9.25 -17.62 -7.45
C PHE A 142 -8.27 -18.18 -6.41
N ALA A 143 -8.76 -18.66 -5.27
CA ALA A 143 -7.93 -19.28 -4.24
C ALA A 143 -7.29 -20.58 -4.73
N GLU A 144 -8.00 -21.41 -5.50
CA GLU A 144 -7.43 -22.62 -6.13
C GLU A 144 -6.25 -22.28 -7.05
N ILE A 145 -6.42 -21.29 -7.94
CA ILE A 145 -5.37 -20.84 -8.87
C ILE A 145 -4.15 -20.32 -8.09
N VAL A 146 -4.39 -19.50 -7.06
CA VAL A 146 -3.33 -19.00 -6.17
C VAL A 146 -2.65 -20.14 -5.40
N GLY A 147 -3.42 -21.15 -5.00
CA GLY A 147 -2.94 -22.35 -4.32
C GLY A 147 -1.93 -23.14 -5.15
N LEU A 148 -2.06 -23.16 -6.48
CA LEU A 148 -1.09 -23.79 -7.38
C LEU A 148 0.30 -23.13 -7.29
N VAL A 149 0.36 -21.80 -7.19
CA VAL A 149 1.64 -21.09 -7.02
C VAL A 149 2.26 -21.40 -5.66
N ARG A 150 1.45 -21.40 -4.60
CA ARG A 150 1.91 -21.66 -3.22
C ARG A 150 2.45 -23.07 -3.02
N LYS A 151 1.94 -24.05 -3.77
CA LYS A 151 2.44 -25.44 -3.77
C LYS A 151 3.73 -25.62 -4.59
N GLY A 152 4.09 -24.61 -5.40
CA GLY A 152 5.30 -24.62 -6.20
C GLY A 152 6.57 -24.34 -5.40
N THR A 153 7.73 -24.47 -6.05
CA THR A 153 9.06 -24.30 -5.43
C THR A 153 9.64 -22.88 -5.55
N ASP A 154 8.86 -21.91 -6.04
CA ASP A 154 9.30 -20.51 -6.22
C ASP A 154 8.94 -19.65 -4.99
N PRO A 155 9.91 -19.35 -4.11
CA PRO A 155 9.64 -18.61 -2.89
C PRO A 155 9.30 -17.14 -3.16
N LEU A 156 9.81 -16.57 -4.26
CA LEU A 156 9.58 -15.17 -4.62
C LEU A 156 8.11 -14.95 -4.98
N SER A 157 7.57 -15.77 -5.89
CA SER A 157 6.16 -15.70 -6.28
C SER A 157 5.23 -15.96 -5.10
N THR A 158 5.56 -16.94 -4.26
CA THR A 158 4.80 -17.25 -3.04
C THR A 158 4.82 -16.09 -2.04
N GLY A 159 5.97 -15.42 -1.89
CA GLY A 159 6.12 -14.23 -1.05
C GLY A 159 5.28 -13.04 -1.55
N ILE A 160 5.33 -12.75 -2.86
CA ILE A 160 4.54 -11.69 -3.49
C ILE A 160 3.04 -11.93 -3.30
N ILE A 161 2.58 -13.16 -3.53
CA ILE A 161 1.18 -13.54 -3.33
C ILE A 161 0.75 -13.34 -1.88
N SER A 162 1.59 -13.75 -0.94
CA SER A 162 1.26 -13.70 0.48
C SER A 162 1.19 -12.26 1.00
N GLU A 163 2.14 -11.40 0.60
CA GLU A 163 2.08 -9.97 0.92
C GLU A 163 0.90 -9.29 0.23
N GLY A 164 0.65 -9.60 -1.05
CA GLY A 164 -0.49 -9.07 -1.80
C GLY A 164 -1.84 -9.39 -1.13
N LEU A 165 -2.05 -10.64 -0.73
CA LEU A 165 -3.28 -11.07 -0.04
C LEU A 165 -3.42 -10.41 1.34
N LEU A 166 -2.34 -10.33 2.11
CA LEU A 166 -2.34 -9.64 3.40
C LEU A 166 -2.68 -8.15 3.24
N GLN A 167 -2.15 -7.52 2.20
CA GLN A 167 -2.42 -6.13 1.90
C GLN A 167 -3.89 -5.93 1.50
N LEU A 168 -4.40 -6.76 0.59
CA LEU A 168 -5.80 -6.77 0.16
C LEU A 168 -6.77 -6.96 1.34
N GLU A 169 -6.48 -7.87 2.27
CA GLU A 169 -7.29 -8.03 3.48
C GLU A 169 -7.32 -6.73 4.31
N LYS A 170 -6.15 -6.15 4.60
CA LYS A 170 -6.04 -4.95 5.43
C LYS A 170 -6.74 -3.76 4.80
N THR A 171 -6.51 -3.51 3.51
CA THR A 171 -7.14 -2.40 2.78
C THR A 171 -8.63 -2.61 2.64
N SER A 172 -9.11 -3.84 2.41
CA SER A 172 -10.55 -4.15 2.39
C SER A 172 -11.24 -3.67 3.67
N ARG A 173 -10.65 -3.98 4.84
CA ARG A 173 -11.22 -3.60 6.14
C ARG A 173 -11.30 -2.08 6.30
N LYS A 174 -10.24 -1.35 5.92
CA LYS A 174 -10.22 0.12 5.96
C LYS A 174 -11.26 0.73 5.03
N ILE A 175 -11.30 0.28 3.77
CA ILE A 175 -12.28 0.71 2.78
C ILE A 175 -13.70 0.52 3.33
N PHE A 176 -14.03 -0.66 3.87
CA PHE A 176 -15.36 -0.89 4.45
C PHE A 176 -15.66 0.02 5.64
N GLN A 177 -14.67 0.35 6.46
CA GLN A 177 -14.87 1.25 7.58
C GLN A 177 -15.23 2.65 7.09
N THR A 178 -14.43 3.24 6.19
CA THR A 178 -14.72 4.57 5.64
C THR A 178 -16.03 4.61 4.88
N LEU A 179 -16.36 3.58 4.08
CA LEU A 179 -17.64 3.50 3.38
C LEU A 179 -18.84 3.39 4.35
N LYS A 180 -18.69 2.74 5.50
CA LYS A 180 -19.72 2.71 6.56
C LYS A 180 -19.91 4.09 7.19
N ASP A 181 -18.81 4.79 7.48
CA ASP A 181 -18.86 6.11 8.08
C ASP A 181 -19.49 7.13 7.10
N LEU A 182 -19.14 7.05 5.81
CA LEU A 182 -19.77 7.84 4.76
C LEU A 182 -21.27 7.48 4.58
N THR A 183 -21.63 6.20 4.65
CA THR A 183 -23.03 5.76 4.63
C THR A 183 -23.83 6.41 5.77
N LEU A 184 -23.24 6.44 6.98
CA LEU A 184 -23.88 7.04 8.14
C LEU A 184 -24.15 8.54 7.91
N ILE A 185 -23.18 9.29 7.37
CA ILE A 185 -23.35 10.71 7.01
C ILE A 185 -24.54 10.90 6.07
N HIS A 186 -24.64 10.10 4.99
CA HIS A 186 -25.76 10.23 4.05
C HIS A 186 -27.12 9.88 4.67
N LYS A 187 -27.18 8.87 5.54
CA LYS A 187 -28.41 8.53 6.26
C LYS A 187 -28.88 9.67 7.15
N GLU A 188 -27.97 10.23 7.95
CA GLU A 188 -28.29 11.33 8.86
C GLU A 188 -28.63 12.62 8.10
N ARG A 189 -27.91 12.93 7.01
CA ARG A 189 -28.25 14.07 6.13
C ARG A 189 -29.66 13.94 5.55
N TYR A 190 -30.03 12.73 5.09
CA TYR A 190 -31.39 12.47 4.61
C TYR A 190 -32.45 12.64 5.70
N LYS A 191 -32.21 12.09 6.91
CA LYS A 191 -33.17 12.23 8.03
C LYS A 191 -33.32 13.68 8.49
N LEU A 192 -32.24 14.46 8.53
CA LEU A 192 -32.28 15.89 8.84
C LEU A 192 -33.09 16.67 7.79
N GLU A 193 -32.87 16.39 6.51
CA GLU A 193 -33.62 16.99 5.41
C GLU A 193 -35.11 16.63 5.48
N LEU A 194 -35.43 15.37 5.75
CA LEU A 194 -36.81 14.90 5.97
C LEU A 194 -37.49 15.66 7.10
N ARG A 195 -36.81 15.86 8.24
CA ARG A 195 -37.34 16.63 9.38
C ARG A 195 -37.71 18.05 8.97
N ARG A 196 -36.80 18.72 8.26
CA ARG A 196 -36.97 20.13 7.87
C ARG A 196 -38.02 20.34 6.79
N LEU A 197 -38.03 19.50 5.75
CA LEU A 197 -38.91 19.67 4.59
C LEU A 197 -40.30 19.10 4.80
N VAL A 198 -40.42 18.02 5.58
CA VAL A 198 -41.68 17.28 5.71
C VAL A 198 -42.22 17.33 7.13
N LEU A 199 -41.46 16.85 8.12
CA LEU A 199 -42.02 16.63 9.47
C LEU A 199 -42.38 17.93 10.18
N ASN A 200 -41.59 19.00 10.02
CA ASN A 200 -41.90 20.32 10.59
C ASN A 200 -43.24 20.90 10.08
N GLY A 201 -43.68 20.50 8.88
CA GLY A 201 -44.95 20.92 8.29
C GLY A 201 -46.12 19.98 8.60
N MET A 202 -45.91 18.92 9.40
CA MET A 202 -46.93 17.93 9.73
C MET A 202 -47.24 17.94 11.23
N THR A 203 -48.52 17.84 11.57
CA THR A 203 -48.97 17.54 12.94
C THR A 203 -49.21 16.04 13.06
N LEU A 204 -48.23 15.32 13.61
CA LEU A 204 -48.34 13.89 13.90
C LEU A 204 -48.58 13.68 15.38
N ASP A 205 -49.62 12.91 15.71
CA ASP A 205 -49.92 12.49 17.07
C ASP A 205 -48.93 11.40 17.55
N HIS A 206 -48.44 11.54 18.77
CA HIS A 206 -47.41 10.66 19.33
C HIS A 206 -47.88 9.21 19.42
N ASP A 207 -49.06 8.98 19.99
CA ASP A 207 -49.58 7.63 20.22
C ASP A 207 -49.89 6.96 18.88
N TYR A 208 -50.38 7.71 17.90
CA TYR A 208 -50.58 7.22 16.54
C TYR A 208 -49.26 6.80 15.86
N VAL A 209 -48.19 7.58 15.97
CA VAL A 209 -46.89 7.24 15.36
C VAL A 209 -46.30 5.97 15.98
N VAL A 210 -46.41 5.82 17.29
CA VAL A 210 -45.87 4.66 18.03
C VAL A 210 -46.66 3.38 17.72
N THR A 211 -47.99 3.47 17.61
CA THR A 211 -48.87 2.30 17.43
C THR A 211 -49.13 1.94 15.96
N HIS A 212 -49.04 2.90 15.04
CA HIS A 212 -49.36 2.75 13.61
C HIS A 212 -48.23 3.29 12.71
N GLN A 213 -47.00 2.84 12.97
CA GLN A 213 -45.79 3.33 12.28
C GLN A 213 -45.88 3.21 10.75
N ASP A 214 -46.39 2.09 10.22
CA ASP A 214 -46.52 1.88 8.77
C ASP A 214 -47.46 2.90 8.10
N ASP A 215 -48.54 3.26 8.78
CA ASP A 215 -49.49 4.26 8.27
C ASP A 215 -48.92 5.68 8.40
N ALA A 216 -48.14 5.95 9.46
CA ALA A 216 -47.38 7.20 9.57
C ALA A 216 -46.37 7.34 8.41
N VAL A 217 -45.63 6.29 8.07
CA VAL A 217 -44.70 6.27 6.92
C VAL A 217 -45.45 6.52 5.60
N ARG A 218 -46.66 5.96 5.42
CA ARG A 218 -47.49 6.23 4.23
C ARG A 218 -47.92 7.70 4.14
N LYS A 219 -48.35 8.31 5.24
CA LYS A 219 -48.69 9.74 5.29
C LYS A 219 -47.50 10.62 4.96
N ILE A 220 -46.32 10.30 5.52
CA ILE A 220 -45.08 11.02 5.23
C ILE A 220 -44.68 10.85 3.76
N ARG A 221 -44.87 9.67 3.16
CA ARG A 221 -44.62 9.45 1.72
C ARG A 221 -45.49 10.36 0.85
N GLN A 222 -46.78 10.47 1.15
CA GLN A 222 -47.68 11.37 0.42
C GLN A 222 -47.18 12.81 0.52
N LYS A 223 -46.85 13.27 1.75
CA LYS A 223 -46.36 14.63 1.94
C LYS A 223 -45.00 14.87 1.27
N PHE A 224 -44.09 13.90 1.35
CA PHE A 224 -42.79 13.95 0.70
C PHE A 224 -42.93 14.08 -0.83
N ALA A 225 -43.87 13.36 -1.45
CA ALA A 225 -44.12 13.49 -2.88
C ALA A 225 -44.62 14.89 -3.30
N GLU A 226 -45.31 15.60 -2.41
CA GLU A 226 -45.75 16.99 -2.66
C GLU A 226 -44.60 18.01 -2.61
N VAL A 227 -43.62 17.80 -1.71
CA VAL A 227 -42.62 18.85 -1.37
C VAL A 227 -41.19 18.53 -1.81
N ALA A 228 -40.85 17.28 -2.06
CA ALA A 228 -39.47 16.84 -2.29
C ALA A 228 -39.09 16.68 -3.77
N GLY A 229 -40.03 16.86 -4.70
CA GLY A 229 -39.81 16.70 -6.15
C GLY A 229 -39.33 15.28 -6.52
N ASP A 230 -38.28 15.18 -7.34
CA ASP A 230 -37.73 13.91 -7.83
C ASP A 230 -36.79 13.19 -6.84
N LYS A 231 -36.77 13.60 -5.57
CA LYS A 231 -35.88 12.98 -4.57
C LYS A 231 -36.32 11.54 -4.26
N PRO A 232 -35.38 10.59 -4.06
CA PRO A 232 -35.72 9.23 -3.71
C PRO A 232 -36.29 9.15 -2.29
N PHE A 233 -37.33 8.33 -2.10
CA PHE A 233 -37.95 8.09 -0.80
C PHE A 233 -37.44 6.79 -0.18
N TYR A 234 -36.84 6.88 1.00
CA TYR A 234 -36.35 5.73 1.77
C TYR A 234 -37.22 5.45 2.99
N ALA A 235 -38.16 4.49 2.87
CA ALA A 235 -39.10 4.16 3.95
C ALA A 235 -38.41 3.75 5.26
N GLU A 236 -37.31 3.00 5.17
CA GLU A 236 -36.54 2.56 6.34
C GLU A 236 -35.96 3.75 7.14
N LEU A 237 -35.43 4.77 6.45
CA LEU A 237 -34.87 5.96 7.10
C LEU A 237 -35.95 6.86 7.70
N VAL A 238 -37.15 6.87 7.11
CA VAL A 238 -38.32 7.55 7.67
C VAL A 238 -38.75 6.86 8.97
N ALA A 239 -38.84 5.53 8.96
CA ALA A 239 -39.17 4.77 10.17
C ALA A 239 -38.11 4.97 11.28
N GLU A 240 -36.84 5.03 10.91
CA GLU A 240 -35.73 5.34 11.83
C GLU A 240 -35.89 6.74 12.46
N ALA A 241 -36.15 7.76 11.64
CA ALA A 241 -36.39 9.13 12.11
C ALA A 241 -37.62 9.22 13.04
N LEU A 242 -38.72 8.52 12.71
CA LEU A 242 -39.90 8.45 13.59
C LEU A 242 -39.59 7.79 14.93
N LYS A 243 -38.76 6.74 14.94
CA LYS A 243 -38.34 6.08 16.17
C LYS A 243 -37.47 7.01 17.04
N GLU A 244 -36.62 7.83 16.42
CA GLU A 244 -35.80 8.83 17.11
C GLU A 244 -36.63 9.97 17.70
N ASP A 245 -37.69 10.39 17.01
CA ASP A 245 -38.47 11.58 17.38
C ASP A 245 -39.67 11.26 18.30
N TYR A 246 -40.23 10.06 18.22
CA TYR A 246 -41.45 9.63 18.94
C TYR A 246 -41.29 8.32 19.72
N GLY A 247 -40.17 7.63 19.61
CA GLY A 247 -39.94 6.39 20.34
C GLY A 247 -39.58 6.63 21.80
N SER A 248 -39.89 5.67 22.67
CA SER A 248 -39.53 5.71 24.10
C SER A 248 -38.02 5.77 24.36
N GLU A 249 -37.21 5.34 23.40
CA GLU A 249 -35.73 5.37 23.44
C GLU A 249 -35.16 6.54 22.60
N GLY A 250 -36.01 7.46 22.12
CA GLY A 250 -35.65 8.49 21.15
C GLY A 250 -34.46 9.35 21.58
N ASP A 251 -34.43 9.79 22.84
CA ASP A 251 -33.34 10.62 23.37
C ASP A 251 -31.99 9.91 23.34
N SER A 252 -31.94 8.64 23.76
CA SER A 252 -30.72 7.84 23.74
C SER A 252 -30.23 7.61 22.31
N LEU A 253 -31.16 7.34 21.37
CA LEU A 253 -30.81 7.18 19.95
C LEU A 253 -30.23 8.46 19.37
N ARG A 254 -30.83 9.60 19.68
CA ARG A 254 -30.37 10.93 19.24
C ARG A 254 -29.00 11.27 19.80
N ASP A 255 -28.75 11.01 21.09
CA ASP A 255 -27.44 11.21 21.71
C ASP A 255 -26.37 10.28 21.13
N ASP A 256 -26.69 9.02 20.85
CA ASP A 256 -25.77 8.07 20.20
C ASP A 256 -25.39 8.49 18.78
N ILE A 257 -26.34 9.08 18.02
CA ILE A 257 -26.06 9.65 16.70
C ILE A 257 -25.12 10.83 16.82
N ILE A 258 -25.40 11.78 17.72
CA ILE A 258 -24.53 12.94 17.94
C ILE A 258 -23.13 12.48 18.37
N ASN A 259 -23.03 11.48 19.24
CA ASN A 259 -21.74 10.93 19.67
C ASN A 259 -20.96 10.27 18.53
N ARG A 260 -21.64 9.60 17.59
CA ARG A 260 -21.00 9.06 16.38
C ARG A 260 -20.61 10.13 15.36
N MET A 261 -21.32 11.25 15.33
CA MET A 261 -21.03 12.41 14.46
C MET A 261 -19.94 13.31 15.01
N LYS A 262 -19.69 13.27 16.34
CA LYS A 262 -18.59 14.01 16.95
C LYS A 262 -17.28 13.62 16.28
N ILE A 263 -16.65 14.62 15.69
CA ILE A 263 -15.24 14.57 15.35
C ILE A 263 -14.50 14.32 16.67
N ALA A 264 -13.74 13.24 16.73
CA ALA A 264 -12.77 13.11 17.81
C ALA A 264 -11.82 14.30 17.70
N ASP A 265 -11.93 15.24 18.64
CA ASP A 265 -10.93 16.29 18.82
C ASP A 265 -9.57 15.60 18.81
N GLU A 266 -8.69 16.04 17.92
CA GLU A 266 -7.32 15.58 17.92
C GLU A 266 -6.62 16.08 19.19
N LYS A 267 -6.91 15.43 20.33
CA LYS A 267 -5.98 15.35 21.46
C LYS A 267 -4.77 14.54 20.99
N GLY A 268 -3.95 15.17 20.16
CA GLY A 268 -2.92 14.49 19.41
C GLY A 268 -2.18 15.29 18.35
N GLY A 269 -2.29 16.62 18.30
CA GLY A 269 -1.49 17.45 17.37
C GLY A 269 0.03 17.23 17.47
N SER A 270 0.53 16.68 18.59
CA SER A 270 1.94 16.29 18.73
C SER A 270 2.27 14.88 18.20
N LYS A 271 1.32 13.94 18.15
CA LYS A 271 1.62 12.53 17.80
C LYS A 271 1.35 12.17 16.36
N SER A 272 0.45 12.87 15.66
CA SER A 272 0.14 12.56 14.25
C SER A 272 1.31 12.96 13.33
N ALA A 273 1.83 14.18 13.48
CA ALA A 273 2.97 14.67 12.71
C ALA A 273 4.25 13.89 13.03
N GLU A 274 4.57 13.67 14.31
CA GLU A 274 5.74 12.90 14.76
C GLU A 274 5.68 11.42 14.30
N ARG A 275 4.47 10.83 14.25
CA ARG A 275 4.26 9.49 13.69
C ARG A 275 4.35 9.47 12.16
N ASN A 276 4.00 10.56 11.49
CA ASN A 276 4.15 10.71 10.05
C ASN A 276 5.63 10.85 9.64
N PHE A 277 6.38 11.75 10.27
CA PHE A 277 7.83 11.91 10.04
C PHE A 277 8.60 10.61 10.25
N LYS A 278 8.33 9.94 11.38
CA LYS A 278 8.93 8.64 11.68
C LYS A 278 8.51 7.57 10.67
N SER A 279 7.27 7.58 10.18
CA SER A 279 6.81 6.64 9.16
C SER A 279 7.54 6.84 7.82
N ILE A 280 7.71 8.08 7.38
CA ILE A 280 8.43 8.41 6.13
C ILE A 280 9.87 7.91 6.20
N LEU A 281 10.55 8.14 7.33
CA LEU A 281 11.92 7.67 7.56
C LEU A 281 12.02 6.14 7.64
N LEU A 282 11.06 5.48 8.28
CA LEU A 282 11.01 4.02 8.35
C LEU A 282 10.74 3.39 6.98
N ASP A 283 9.89 4.01 6.16
CA ASP A 283 9.64 3.54 4.79
C ASP A 283 10.86 3.73 3.89
N GLY A 284 11.56 4.86 3.98
CA GLY A 284 12.87 5.06 3.34
C GLY A 284 13.91 4.02 3.80
N SER A 285 13.94 3.72 5.10
CA SER A 285 14.85 2.72 5.69
C SER A 285 14.54 1.31 5.20
N ARG A 286 13.26 0.96 5.01
CA ARG A 286 12.83 -0.34 4.46
C ARG A 286 13.29 -0.55 3.03
N VAL A 287 13.25 0.49 2.21
CA VAL A 287 13.76 0.42 0.82
C VAL A 287 15.24 0.04 0.81
N ILE A 288 16.03 0.60 1.72
CA ILE A 288 17.47 0.31 1.85
C ILE A 288 17.73 -1.07 2.47
N ILE A 289 16.97 -1.45 3.50
CA ILE A 289 17.03 -2.78 4.10
C ILE A 289 16.75 -3.87 3.05
N GLY A 290 15.79 -3.62 2.16
CA GLY A 290 15.38 -4.55 1.12
C GLY A 290 16.45 -4.88 0.08
N VAL A 291 17.50 -4.05 -0.07
CA VAL A 291 18.61 -4.33 -1.01
C VAL A 291 19.75 -5.17 -0.43
N GLY A 292 19.64 -5.61 0.83
CA GLY A 292 20.65 -6.45 1.47
C GLY A 292 20.98 -7.71 0.68
N PHE A 293 19.97 -8.40 0.12
CA PHE A 293 20.16 -9.62 -0.67
C PHE A 293 20.85 -9.35 -2.02
N GLN A 294 20.56 -8.22 -2.67
CA GLN A 294 21.18 -7.84 -3.94
C GLN A 294 22.64 -7.43 -3.74
N LEU A 295 22.96 -6.78 -2.61
CA LEU A 295 24.34 -6.51 -2.23
C LEU A 295 25.12 -7.80 -1.97
N GLU A 296 24.52 -8.77 -1.25
CA GLU A 296 25.12 -10.08 -1.02
C GLU A 296 25.36 -10.87 -2.32
N ASP A 297 24.39 -10.88 -3.24
CA ASP A 297 24.52 -11.54 -4.55
C ASP A 297 25.59 -10.87 -5.42
N ALA A 298 25.67 -9.54 -5.40
CA ALA A 298 26.71 -8.81 -6.12
C ALA A 298 28.11 -9.19 -5.62
N VAL A 299 28.32 -9.25 -4.30
CA VAL A 299 29.60 -9.68 -3.71
C VAL A 299 29.93 -11.11 -4.10
N ARG A 300 28.98 -12.04 -3.99
CA ARG A 300 29.18 -13.44 -4.37
C ARG A 300 29.62 -13.59 -5.83
N LYS A 301 28.98 -12.87 -6.76
CA LYS A 301 29.35 -12.90 -8.18
C LYS A 301 30.75 -12.35 -8.43
N LEU A 302 31.15 -11.30 -7.71
CA LEU A 302 32.51 -10.76 -7.81
C LEU A 302 33.54 -11.74 -7.23
N GLU A 303 33.25 -12.43 -6.13
CA GLU A 303 34.12 -13.48 -5.57
C GLU A 303 34.25 -14.67 -6.53
N GLU A 304 33.17 -15.07 -7.20
CA GLU A 304 33.20 -16.09 -8.26
C GLU A 304 34.05 -15.65 -9.46
N ASN A 305 33.97 -14.37 -9.86
CA ASN A 305 34.82 -13.80 -10.92
C ASN A 305 36.30 -13.77 -10.50
N GLN A 306 36.59 -13.43 -9.23
CA GLN A 306 37.95 -13.47 -8.70
C GLN A 306 38.51 -14.90 -8.71
N ALA A 307 37.71 -15.88 -8.27
CA ALA A 307 38.11 -17.29 -8.30
C ALA A 307 38.35 -17.79 -9.74
N LEU A 308 37.57 -17.31 -10.70
CA LEU A 308 37.78 -17.59 -12.12
C LEU A 308 39.13 -17.01 -12.60
N LEU A 309 39.41 -15.75 -12.28
CA LEU A 309 40.68 -15.09 -12.62
C LEU A 309 41.88 -15.81 -12.00
N ASP A 310 41.81 -16.16 -10.72
CA ASP A 310 42.83 -16.95 -10.01
C ASP A 310 43.06 -18.33 -10.65
N SER A 311 42.01 -18.94 -11.21
CA SER A 311 42.10 -20.26 -11.86
C SER A 311 42.81 -20.21 -13.21
N MET A 312 42.74 -19.06 -13.90
CA MET A 312 43.42 -18.79 -15.17
C MET A 312 44.92 -18.52 -14.97
N ASP A 313 45.34 -18.08 -13.78
CA ASP A 313 46.74 -17.83 -13.47
C ASP A 313 47.50 -19.16 -13.29
N ARG A 314 48.21 -19.58 -14.36
CA ARG A 314 48.75 -20.94 -14.54
C ARG A 314 50.05 -21.25 -13.79
N SER A 315 50.52 -20.40 -12.88
CA SER A 315 51.79 -20.69 -12.20
C SER A 315 51.60 -21.67 -11.05
N PHE A 316 51.98 -22.93 -11.28
CA PHE A 316 51.91 -24.05 -10.32
C PHE A 316 52.58 -23.70 -8.97
N MET A 317 53.62 -22.85 -9.01
CA MET A 317 54.35 -22.38 -7.83
C MET A 317 53.51 -21.43 -6.95
N THR A 318 52.54 -20.70 -7.54
CA THR A 318 51.63 -19.80 -6.83
C THR A 318 50.54 -20.59 -6.10
N LYS A 319 50.03 -21.67 -6.71
CA LYS A 319 49.07 -22.60 -6.08
C LYS A 319 49.68 -23.34 -4.88
N VAL A 320 50.95 -23.76 -4.99
CA VAL A 320 51.69 -24.39 -3.88
C VAL A 320 52.01 -23.39 -2.76
N LYS A 321 52.41 -22.16 -3.09
CA LYS A 321 52.61 -21.07 -2.11
C LYS A 321 51.32 -20.65 -1.40
N ARG A 322 50.15 -20.80 -2.02
CA ARG A 322 48.83 -20.50 -1.42
C ARG A 322 48.42 -21.59 -0.44
N ALA A 323 48.51 -22.86 -0.84
CA ALA A 323 48.18 -24.02 0.01
C ALA A 323 49.09 -24.14 1.26
N LEU A 324 50.40 -23.88 1.12
CA LEU A 324 51.32 -23.87 2.26
C LEU A 324 51.10 -22.70 3.23
N ARG A 325 50.41 -21.64 2.78
CA ARG A 325 50.22 -20.39 3.54
C ARG A 325 48.90 -20.40 4.31
N GLU A 326 47.86 -21.02 3.75
CA GLU A 326 46.61 -21.37 4.47
C GLU A 326 46.88 -22.30 5.67
N MET A 327 47.91 -23.15 5.58
CA MET A 327 48.36 -23.99 6.69
C MET A 327 49.14 -23.25 7.81
N PHE A 328 49.67 -22.05 7.55
CA PHE A 328 50.57 -21.34 8.48
C PHE A 328 50.02 -20.03 9.07
N GLY A 329 48.71 -19.77 8.94
CA GLY A 329 48.02 -18.73 9.72
C GLY A 329 48.54 -17.29 9.55
N LYS A 330 49.21 -16.98 8.43
CA LYS A 330 49.52 -15.58 8.08
C LYS A 330 48.28 -14.96 7.45
N LYS A 331 47.81 -13.84 8.01
CA LYS A 331 46.75 -12.98 7.46
C LYS A 331 46.91 -12.90 5.94
N GLY A 332 45.87 -13.30 5.21
CA GLY A 332 45.89 -13.44 3.75
C GLY A 332 46.40 -12.17 3.07
N GLU A 333 47.16 -12.33 1.99
CA GLU A 333 47.49 -11.18 1.13
C GLU A 333 46.17 -10.60 0.60
N HIS A 334 45.95 -9.32 0.86
CA HIS A 334 44.84 -8.57 0.32
C HIS A 334 44.99 -8.48 -1.19
N VAL A 335 43.95 -8.85 -1.94
CA VAL A 335 43.92 -8.72 -3.40
C VAL A 335 43.57 -7.28 -3.73
N VAL A 336 44.44 -6.58 -4.47
CA VAL A 336 44.22 -5.17 -4.87
C VAL A 336 44.06 -5.09 -6.37
N HIS A 337 42.96 -4.48 -6.82
CA HIS A 337 42.67 -4.21 -8.23
C HIS A 337 42.73 -2.73 -8.53
N GLU A 338 43.46 -2.36 -9.57
CA GLU A 338 43.38 -1.02 -10.15
C GLU A 338 42.16 -0.97 -11.09
N VAL A 339 41.15 -0.19 -10.71
CA VAL A 339 39.91 -0.07 -11.48
C VAL A 339 39.75 1.34 -12.02
N GLU A 340 39.17 1.44 -13.22
CA GLU A 340 38.71 2.70 -13.78
C GLU A 340 37.26 2.96 -13.38
N TYR A 341 36.94 4.19 -12.99
CA TYR A 341 35.54 4.64 -12.85
C TYR A 341 35.35 6.04 -13.43
N LEU A 342 34.13 6.33 -13.86
CA LEU A 342 33.73 7.65 -14.34
C LEU A 342 33.34 8.53 -13.14
N ASP A 343 34.03 9.64 -12.93
CA ASP A 343 33.67 10.62 -11.90
C ASP A 343 32.35 11.32 -12.30
N PRO A 344 31.28 11.23 -11.48
CA PRO A 344 29.99 11.81 -11.82
C PRO A 344 29.99 13.36 -11.84
N VAL A 345 31.02 14.01 -11.29
CA VAL A 345 31.13 15.47 -11.25
C VAL A 345 32.00 15.99 -12.39
N SER A 346 33.15 15.37 -12.67
CA SER A 346 34.06 15.83 -13.72
C SER A 346 33.88 15.13 -15.07
N SER A 347 33.14 14.02 -15.13
CA SER A 347 33.02 13.14 -16.31
C SER A 347 34.37 12.62 -16.83
N GLU A 348 35.40 12.61 -15.98
CA GLU A 348 36.71 12.05 -16.29
C GLU A 348 36.83 10.62 -15.79
N ARG A 349 37.60 9.78 -16.49
CA ARG A 349 38.00 8.45 -16.01
C ARG A 349 39.09 8.61 -14.96
N LYS A 350 38.85 8.09 -13.76
CA LYS A 350 39.82 8.07 -12.66
C LYS A 350 40.18 6.64 -12.31
N ASN A 351 41.45 6.42 -11.98
CA ASN A 351 41.95 5.15 -11.49
C ASN A 351 41.85 5.14 -9.95
N GLU A 352 41.25 4.09 -9.39
CA GLU A 352 41.19 3.85 -7.95
C GLU A 352 41.73 2.44 -7.67
N SER A 353 42.62 2.35 -6.70
CA SER A 353 43.12 1.07 -6.18
C SER A 353 42.11 0.55 -5.16
N ILE A 354 41.45 -0.57 -5.45
CA ILE A 354 40.47 -1.20 -4.56
C ILE A 354 41.08 -2.45 -3.96
N ASP A 355 41.21 -2.45 -2.63
CA ASP A 355 41.41 -3.67 -1.86
C ASP A 355 40.14 -4.53 -1.93
N PHE A 356 40.17 -5.50 -2.82
CA PHE A 356 39.05 -6.38 -3.13
C PHE A 356 38.67 -7.25 -1.93
N THR A 357 39.66 -7.75 -1.20
CA THR A 357 39.44 -8.63 -0.06
C THR A 357 38.74 -7.88 1.07
N ASP A 358 39.21 -6.69 1.41
CA ASP A 358 38.56 -5.85 2.43
C ASP A 358 37.19 -5.35 1.98
N PHE A 359 37.08 -4.96 0.71
CA PHE A 359 35.81 -4.51 0.14
C PHE A 359 34.72 -5.59 0.24
N CYS A 360 35.00 -6.81 -0.21
CA CYS A 360 34.04 -7.91 -0.15
C CYS A 360 33.68 -8.28 1.29
N ALA A 361 34.65 -8.24 2.21
CA ALA A 361 34.40 -8.49 3.63
C ALA A 361 33.54 -7.39 4.28
N GLU A 362 33.73 -6.12 3.91
CA GLU A 362 32.92 -5.00 4.39
C GLU A 362 31.50 -5.05 3.81
N ALA A 363 31.38 -5.23 2.49
CA ALA A 363 30.13 -5.31 1.77
C ALA A 363 29.26 -6.49 2.25
N THR A 364 29.86 -7.65 2.49
CA THR A 364 29.17 -8.83 3.05
C THR A 364 28.66 -8.57 4.46
N ARG A 365 29.49 -7.99 5.35
CA ARG A 365 29.05 -7.63 6.71
C ARG A 365 27.89 -6.64 6.67
N ARG A 366 27.94 -5.68 5.73
CA ARG A 366 26.87 -4.70 5.56
C ARG A 366 25.59 -5.34 5.03
N ALA A 367 25.69 -6.20 4.02
CA ALA A 367 24.58 -6.96 3.47
C ALA A 367 23.87 -7.79 4.56
N GLN A 368 24.62 -8.54 5.36
CA GLN A 368 24.08 -9.33 6.48
C GLN A 368 23.37 -8.45 7.53
N SER A 369 23.95 -7.28 7.84
CA SER A 369 23.32 -6.31 8.73
C SER A 369 21.96 -5.86 8.20
N LEU A 370 21.85 -5.54 6.90
CA LEU A 370 20.58 -5.15 6.27
C LEU A 370 19.59 -6.33 6.23
N VAL A 371 20.03 -7.52 5.80
CA VAL A 371 19.20 -8.74 5.73
C VAL A 371 18.59 -9.08 7.10
N SER A 372 19.34 -8.89 8.20
CA SER A 372 18.84 -9.12 9.57
C SER A 372 17.63 -8.22 9.95
N MET A 373 17.42 -7.14 9.22
CA MET A 373 16.36 -6.15 9.44
C MET A 373 15.19 -6.29 8.47
N VAL A 374 15.23 -7.23 7.51
CA VAL A 374 14.18 -7.39 6.49
C VAL A 374 12.84 -7.75 7.10
N SER A 375 12.82 -8.64 8.10
CA SER A 375 11.58 -8.98 8.80
C SER A 375 11.18 -7.89 9.79
N LYS A 376 9.93 -7.43 9.67
CA LYS A 376 9.31 -6.51 10.64
C LYS A 376 9.22 -7.10 12.06
N THR A 377 9.30 -8.42 12.19
CA THR A 377 9.31 -9.09 13.50
C THR A 377 10.70 -9.25 14.10
N SER A 378 11.77 -8.95 13.35
CA SER A 378 13.15 -9.13 13.81
C SER A 378 13.49 -8.15 14.94
N SER A 379 14.34 -8.60 15.86
CA SER A 379 14.79 -7.77 16.99
C SER A 379 15.53 -6.52 16.50
N SER A 380 16.31 -6.63 15.42
CA SER A 380 17.02 -5.51 14.79
C SER A 380 16.06 -4.47 14.20
N PHE A 381 15.00 -4.91 13.50
CA PHE A 381 13.99 -4.00 12.96
C PHE A 381 13.17 -3.34 14.08
N LYS A 382 12.70 -4.11 15.06
CA LYS A 382 11.94 -3.58 16.22
C LYS A 382 12.76 -2.57 17.02
N ARG A 383 14.08 -2.76 17.15
CA ARG A 383 14.97 -1.80 17.80
C ARG A 383 15.04 -0.47 17.04
N MET A 384 15.16 -0.52 15.71
CA MET A 384 15.13 0.68 14.86
C MET A 384 13.76 1.37 14.91
N GLU A 385 12.67 0.61 14.82
CA GLU A 385 11.30 1.13 14.95
C GLU A 385 11.04 1.74 16.34
N GLY A 386 11.64 1.20 17.40
CA GLY A 386 11.58 1.76 18.75
C GLY A 386 12.49 2.97 18.99
N SER A 387 13.40 3.29 18.05
CA SER A 387 14.36 4.38 18.21
C SER A 387 13.74 5.77 17.96
N SER A 388 14.46 6.82 18.35
CA SER A 388 14.06 8.20 18.05
C SER A 388 14.15 8.50 16.56
N GLU A 389 13.41 9.52 16.12
CA GLU A 389 13.40 9.98 14.73
C GLU A 389 14.80 10.32 14.21
N ASP A 390 15.60 11.05 14.98
CA ASP A 390 16.99 11.42 14.64
C ASP A 390 17.89 10.20 14.37
N ILE A 391 17.71 9.13 15.15
CA ILE A 391 18.46 7.88 14.96
C ILE A 391 18.08 7.23 13.62
N ILE A 392 16.78 7.20 13.29
CA ILE A 392 16.30 6.61 12.03
C ILE A 392 16.76 7.45 10.84
N TYR A 393 16.72 8.78 10.95
CA TYR A 393 17.23 9.69 9.92
C TYR A 393 18.73 9.51 9.67
N LYS A 394 19.53 9.42 10.74
CA LYS A 394 20.98 9.15 10.66
C LYS A 394 21.26 7.80 10.03
N PHE A 395 20.52 6.77 10.43
CA PHE A 395 20.62 5.45 9.81
C PHE A 395 20.33 5.52 8.31
N LEU A 396 19.21 6.14 7.92
CA LEU A 396 18.81 6.26 6.51
C LEU A 396 19.87 7.02 5.70
N SER A 397 20.31 8.18 6.18
CA SER A 397 21.29 9.03 5.49
C SER A 397 22.64 8.32 5.31
N LYS A 398 23.16 7.73 6.40
CA LYS A 398 24.42 6.97 6.36
C LYS A 398 24.31 5.75 5.45
N SER A 399 23.17 5.05 5.46
CA SER A 399 22.97 3.87 4.61
C SER A 399 22.87 4.24 3.12
N ILE A 400 22.32 5.41 2.78
CA ILE A 400 22.31 5.95 1.41
C ILE A 400 23.75 6.23 0.95
N GLU A 401 24.54 6.94 1.76
CA GLU A 401 25.94 7.29 1.44
C GLU A 401 26.81 6.04 1.26
N GLU A 402 26.70 5.08 2.18
CA GLU A 402 27.43 3.81 2.10
C GLU A 402 27.03 3.03 0.84
N LEU A 403 25.74 2.90 0.52
CA LEU A 403 25.29 2.19 -0.67
C LEU A 403 25.70 2.89 -1.97
N GLN A 404 25.80 4.22 -1.99
CA GLN A 404 26.38 4.94 -3.13
C GLN A 404 27.86 4.59 -3.33
N SER A 405 28.63 4.48 -2.24
CA SER A 405 30.02 4.03 -2.28
C SER A 405 30.14 2.58 -2.79
N TYR A 406 29.32 1.67 -2.25
CA TYR A 406 29.27 0.27 -2.72
C TYR A 406 28.89 0.21 -4.20
N HIS A 407 27.85 0.92 -4.63
CA HIS A 407 27.43 0.94 -6.03
C HIS A 407 28.57 1.39 -6.96
N ARG A 408 29.34 2.43 -6.59
CA ARG A 408 30.49 2.89 -7.38
C ARG A 408 31.56 1.81 -7.51
N LYS A 409 31.99 1.23 -6.38
CA LYS A 409 33.04 0.20 -6.35
C LYS A 409 32.61 -1.09 -7.06
N LEU A 410 31.36 -1.53 -6.86
CA LEU A 410 30.78 -2.67 -7.57
C LEU A 410 30.73 -2.45 -9.09
N SER A 411 30.39 -1.23 -9.54
CA SER A 411 30.37 -0.88 -10.97
C SER A 411 31.76 -0.95 -11.57
N ALA A 412 32.76 -0.38 -10.87
CA ALA A 412 34.14 -0.39 -11.33
C ALA A 412 34.73 -1.81 -11.37
N LEU A 413 34.41 -2.65 -10.37
CA LEU A 413 34.81 -4.06 -10.35
C LEU A 413 34.11 -4.90 -11.43
N ASP A 414 32.83 -4.65 -11.73
CA ASP A 414 32.12 -5.30 -12.85
C ASP A 414 32.83 -5.01 -14.17
N GLU A 415 33.13 -3.74 -14.45
CA GLU A 415 33.85 -3.33 -15.65
C GLU A 415 35.25 -3.94 -15.72
N PHE A 416 35.98 -3.96 -14.60
CA PHE A 416 37.29 -4.61 -14.50
C PHE A 416 37.23 -6.10 -14.85
N PHE A 417 36.35 -6.89 -14.21
CA PHE A 417 36.26 -8.32 -14.47
C PHE A 417 35.79 -8.65 -15.89
N GLN A 418 34.89 -7.83 -16.45
CA GLN A 418 34.46 -7.96 -17.84
C GLN A 418 35.57 -7.60 -18.85
N GLY A 419 36.50 -6.73 -18.47
CA GLY A 419 37.62 -6.30 -19.30
C GLY A 419 38.85 -7.21 -19.23
N VAL A 420 39.17 -7.74 -18.05
CA VAL A 420 40.40 -8.52 -17.80
C VAL A 420 40.33 -9.95 -18.38
N VAL A 421 39.13 -10.54 -18.46
CA VAL A 421 38.91 -11.87 -19.04
C VAL A 421 38.62 -11.75 -20.54
N VAL A 422 39.69 -11.80 -21.34
CA VAL A 422 39.62 -11.61 -22.80
C VAL A 422 39.36 -12.92 -23.56
N ASP A 423 39.72 -14.07 -22.97
CA ASP A 423 39.57 -15.39 -23.59
C ASP A 423 38.08 -15.76 -23.81
N PRO A 424 37.63 -16.01 -25.06
CA PRO A 424 36.24 -16.36 -25.38
C PRO A 424 35.69 -17.57 -24.61
N GLU A 425 36.54 -18.54 -24.23
CA GLU A 425 36.13 -19.74 -23.49
C GLU A 425 35.72 -19.40 -22.05
N PHE A 426 36.41 -18.44 -21.42
CA PHE A 426 36.17 -18.02 -20.05
C PHE A 426 35.26 -16.79 -19.95
N LYS A 427 35.16 -15.99 -21.01
CA LYS A 427 34.35 -14.76 -21.05
C LYS A 427 32.87 -15.01 -20.78
N GLY A 428 32.32 -16.12 -21.30
CA GLY A 428 30.94 -16.53 -21.02
C GLY A 428 30.67 -16.97 -19.57
N ARG A 429 31.72 -17.15 -18.76
CA ARG A 429 31.64 -17.56 -17.36
C ARG A 429 31.77 -16.40 -16.37
N VAL A 430 32.18 -15.21 -16.84
CA VAL A 430 32.22 -14.00 -16.00
C VAL A 430 30.80 -13.54 -15.72
N ARG A 431 30.43 -13.48 -14.45
CA ARG A 431 29.09 -13.06 -14.02
C ARG A 431 29.05 -11.55 -13.87
N SER A 432 28.13 -10.90 -14.58
CA SER A 432 27.91 -9.47 -14.42
C SER A 432 26.99 -9.18 -13.22
N VAL A 433 27.27 -8.08 -12.52
CA VAL A 433 26.47 -7.56 -11.41
C VAL A 433 25.53 -6.43 -11.80
N LYS A 434 25.33 -6.18 -13.12
CA LYS A 434 24.47 -5.09 -13.63
C LYS A 434 23.04 -5.11 -13.12
N ILE A 435 22.48 -6.31 -12.90
CA ILE A 435 21.12 -6.47 -12.36
C ILE A 435 21.07 -5.95 -10.91
N GLU A 436 22.03 -6.34 -10.09
CA GLU A 436 22.13 -5.93 -8.69
C GLU A 436 22.43 -4.43 -8.59
N LEU A 437 23.33 -3.91 -9.42
CA LEU A 437 23.61 -2.47 -9.52
C LEU A 437 22.35 -1.65 -9.84
N GLY A 438 21.52 -2.13 -10.79
CA GLY A 438 20.24 -1.51 -11.09
C GLY A 438 19.29 -1.48 -9.89
N ALA A 439 19.23 -2.56 -9.11
CA ALA A 439 18.42 -2.62 -7.89
C ALA A 439 18.95 -1.68 -6.79
N LEU A 440 20.27 -1.65 -6.56
CA LEU A 440 20.93 -0.75 -5.62
C LEU A 440 20.65 0.72 -5.98
N LYS A 441 20.84 1.09 -7.26
CA LYS A 441 20.58 2.45 -7.75
C LYS A 441 19.13 2.89 -7.52
N ASN A 442 18.17 2.02 -7.85
CA ASN A 442 16.75 2.30 -7.65
C ASN A 442 16.38 2.47 -6.17
N ALA A 443 16.97 1.66 -5.29
CA ALA A 443 16.76 1.79 -3.85
C ALA A 443 17.37 3.08 -3.29
N ILE A 444 18.58 3.45 -3.71
CA ILE A 444 19.21 4.73 -3.35
C ILE A 444 18.31 5.90 -3.75
N ILE A 445 17.79 5.92 -4.98
CA ILE A 445 16.92 7.01 -5.46
C ILE A 445 15.65 7.10 -4.61
N LYS A 446 14.94 5.99 -4.42
CA LYS A 446 13.67 5.95 -3.66
C LYS A 446 13.86 6.31 -2.18
N ALA A 447 14.93 5.81 -1.57
CA ALA A 447 15.26 6.14 -0.18
C ALA A 447 15.65 7.62 -0.02
N ASN A 448 16.39 8.16 -0.99
CA ASN A 448 16.76 9.57 -0.97
C ASN A 448 15.56 10.49 -1.21
N GLN A 449 14.59 10.10 -2.05
CA GLN A 449 13.31 10.80 -2.18
C GLN A 449 12.58 10.89 -0.83
N LYS A 450 12.50 9.77 -0.08
CA LYS A 450 11.89 9.74 1.25
C LYS A 450 12.65 10.59 2.27
N ARG A 451 13.98 10.61 2.18
CA ARG A 451 14.83 11.50 3.00
C ARG A 451 14.53 12.97 2.68
N HIS A 452 14.42 13.35 1.41
CA HIS A 452 14.11 14.72 1.00
C HIS A 452 12.68 15.12 1.38
N GLU A 453 11.71 14.22 1.27
CA GLU A 453 10.33 14.42 1.72
C GLU A 453 10.29 14.74 3.22
N TYR A 454 11.04 13.99 4.04
CA TYR A 454 11.18 14.28 5.48
C TYR A 454 11.79 15.67 5.74
N ILE A 455 12.88 16.03 5.05
CA ILE A 455 13.54 17.33 5.22
C ILE A 455 12.58 18.46 4.85
N ALA A 456 11.90 18.36 3.71
CA ALA A 456 10.96 19.37 3.25
C ALA A 456 9.83 19.61 4.25
N GLN A 457 9.21 18.54 4.77
CA GLN A 457 8.13 18.68 5.77
C GLN A 457 8.64 19.24 7.10
N LYS A 458 9.90 18.95 7.47
CA LYS A 458 10.52 19.50 8.68
C LYS A 458 10.83 20.99 8.54
N ASP A 459 11.34 21.39 7.38
CA ASP A 459 11.63 22.80 7.05
C ASP A 459 10.33 23.62 6.98
N GLU A 460 9.27 23.09 6.37
CA GLU A 460 7.93 23.71 6.37
C GLU A 460 7.40 23.91 7.80
N LEU A 461 7.55 22.90 8.67
CA LEU A 461 7.12 22.98 10.07
C LEU A 461 7.95 24.01 10.88
N GLU A 462 9.25 24.12 10.63
CA GLU A 462 10.09 25.16 11.21
C GLU A 462 9.72 26.55 10.69
N GLN A 463 9.39 26.68 9.40
CA GLN A 463 8.96 27.94 8.78
C GLN A 463 7.62 28.41 9.35
N MET A 464 6.65 27.51 9.51
CA MET A 464 5.35 27.80 10.14
C MET A 464 5.52 28.24 11.60
N LYS A 465 6.43 27.60 12.36
CA LYS A 465 6.80 28.04 13.72
C LYS A 465 7.44 29.43 13.76
N ARG A 466 8.31 29.75 12.79
CA ARG A 466 8.94 31.08 12.68
C ARG A 466 7.95 32.18 12.29
N LEU A 467 6.89 31.84 11.56
CA LEU A 467 5.80 32.75 11.18
C LEU A 467 4.78 33.01 12.30
N GLY A 468 4.97 32.42 13.49
CA GLY A 468 4.13 32.70 14.65
C GLY A 468 2.73 32.07 14.61
N ILE A 469 2.46 31.20 13.63
CA ILE A 469 1.25 30.39 13.57
C ILE A 469 1.36 29.32 14.66
N ARG A 470 0.79 29.60 15.84
CA ARG A 470 0.53 28.57 16.84
C ARG A 470 -0.81 27.94 16.47
N GLU A 471 -0.75 26.66 16.12
CA GLU A 471 -1.91 25.83 15.76
C GLU A 471 -2.98 25.91 16.87
N ALA A 472 -4.20 26.26 16.47
CA ALA A 472 -5.39 26.28 17.32
C ALA A 472 -6.12 24.94 17.27
#